data_AF-A0A1D2R5M2-F1
#
_entry.id   AF-A0A1D2R5M2-F1
#
_cell.length_a   1.000
_cell.length_b   1.000
_cell.length_c   1.000
_cell.angle_alpha   90.00
_cell.angle_beta   90.00
_cell.angle_gamma   90.00
#
_symmetry.space_group_name_H-M   'P 1'
#
loop_
_entity.id
_entity.type
_entity.pdbx_description
1 polymer ?
#
loop_
_entity_poly.entity_id
_entity_poly.type
_entity_poly.pdbx_seq_one_letter_code
_entity_poly.pdbx_strand_id
1 'polypeptide(L)'
;MKQYIIFMLALIVLISGCVEEKAEKEQAELNESEMEEKQEQQQIQIKDEEILKIAKQKDEVRKFITENHDYDYEITILTPENITQLAGKYPVMYGGLPSRTLYRVDYKSGNYGIVVIVDVENKKVLKYFRTTGINI
;
A
#
# COMPACT_ATOMS: atom_id res chain seq x y z
N MET A 1 -36.74 80.83 3.94
CA MET A 1 -36.38 81.89 4.92
C MET A 1 -35.86 81.21 6.18
N LYS A 2 -34.69 81.67 6.68
CA LYS A 2 -33.98 81.28 7.94
C LYS A 2 -33.31 79.90 7.87
N GLN A 3 -31.99 79.68 7.76
CA GLN A 3 -30.77 80.38 8.25
C GLN A 3 -30.75 80.57 9.77
N TYR A 4 -29.96 79.73 10.47
CA TYR A 4 -28.95 80.00 11.53
C TYR A 4 -28.23 78.63 11.78
N ILE A 5 -26.93 78.37 11.61
CA ILE A 5 -25.66 78.99 12.04
C ILE A 5 -25.18 78.49 13.44
N ILE A 6 -24.05 77.75 13.39
CA ILE A 6 -22.94 77.57 14.37
C ILE A 6 -23.14 76.57 15.54
N PHE A 7 -22.27 75.53 15.61
CA PHE A 7 -21.22 75.38 16.64
C PHE A 7 -20.33 74.14 16.37
N MET A 8 -19.04 74.42 16.13
CA MET A 8 -17.84 73.75 16.68
C MET A 8 -17.62 72.21 16.66
N LEU A 9 -16.52 71.84 16.01
CA LEU A 9 -15.33 71.14 16.57
C LEU A 9 -15.55 69.97 17.56
N ALA A 10 -15.40 68.74 17.05
CA ALA A 10 -14.67 67.60 17.65
C ALA A 10 -14.62 66.48 16.58
N LEU A 11 -13.48 66.16 15.98
CA LEU A 11 -12.47 65.18 16.44
C LEU A 11 -13.03 63.74 16.56
N ILE A 12 -12.20 62.77 16.13
CA ILE A 12 -12.30 61.29 16.24
C ILE A 12 -12.67 60.67 14.88
N VAL A 13 -11.70 60.41 13.98
CA VAL A 13 -10.76 59.26 13.98
C VAL A 13 -11.49 57.93 14.20
N LEU A 14 -11.69 57.15 13.14
CA LEU A 14 -11.23 55.75 13.08
C LEU A 14 -11.65 55.13 11.74
N ILE A 15 -10.64 54.94 10.91
CA ILE A 15 -10.65 54.01 9.79
C ILE A 15 -10.82 52.62 10.40
N SER A 16 -12.04 52.07 10.40
CA SER A 16 -12.27 50.64 10.61
C SER A 16 -12.43 49.98 9.23
N GLY A 17 -11.29 49.81 8.57
CA GLY A 17 -11.12 48.91 7.44
C GLY A 17 -10.15 47.81 7.84
N CYS A 18 -10.66 46.76 8.46
CA CYS A 18 -10.05 45.44 8.52
C CYS A 18 -11.21 44.44 8.55
N VAL A 19 -11.76 44.26 7.35
CA VAL A 19 -12.72 43.22 7.00
C VAL A 19 -11.98 41.88 7.03
N GLU A 20 -12.65 40.92 7.65
CA GLU A 20 -12.31 39.50 7.71
C GLU A 20 -11.93 38.92 6.35
N GLU A 21 -10.72 38.37 6.23
CA GLU A 21 -10.38 37.41 5.17
C GLU A 21 -9.22 36.51 5.61
N LYS A 22 -9.51 35.55 6.49
CA LYS A 22 -8.60 34.43 6.82
C LYS A 22 -9.43 33.22 7.26
N ALA A 23 -10.07 32.51 6.32
CA ALA A 23 -10.72 31.23 6.64
C ALA A 23 -11.00 30.29 5.46
N GLU A 24 -10.45 30.50 4.25
CA GLU A 24 -10.95 29.76 3.06
C GLU A 24 -9.89 29.12 2.17
N LYS A 25 -8.70 28.79 2.69
CA LYS A 25 -7.66 28.06 1.94
C LYS A 25 -7.21 26.73 2.53
N GLU A 26 -7.74 26.31 3.68
CA GLU A 26 -7.26 25.11 4.38
C GLU A 26 -8.18 23.88 4.21
N GLN A 27 -9.33 24.02 3.53
CA GLN A 27 -10.29 22.91 3.34
C GLN A 27 -10.28 22.25 1.96
N ALA A 28 -9.51 22.76 1.00
CA ALA A 28 -9.40 22.14 -0.33
C ALA A 28 -8.33 21.03 -0.38
N GLU A 29 -7.22 21.15 0.37
CA GLU A 29 -6.12 20.17 0.36
C GLU A 29 -6.42 18.91 1.21
N LEU A 30 -7.41 18.97 2.11
CA LEU A 30 -7.84 17.83 2.92
C LEU A 30 -8.77 16.86 2.17
N ASN A 31 -9.41 17.27 1.08
CA ASN A 31 -10.35 16.43 0.32
C ASN A 31 -9.72 15.68 -0.86
N GLU A 32 -8.52 16.07 -1.32
CA GLU A 32 -7.81 15.33 -2.37
C GLU A 32 -7.02 14.15 -1.80
N SER A 33 -6.48 14.28 -0.57
CA SER A 33 -5.74 13.20 0.10
C SER A 33 -6.60 12.00 0.52
N GLU A 34 -7.85 12.22 0.92
CA GLU A 34 -8.78 11.12 1.27
C GLU A 34 -9.34 10.37 0.04
N MET A 35 -9.24 10.96 -1.15
CA MET A 35 -9.79 10.40 -2.38
C MET A 35 -8.77 9.53 -3.13
N GLU A 36 -7.46 9.79 -2.96
CA GLU A 36 -6.39 8.90 -3.46
C GLU A 36 -6.24 7.64 -2.60
N GLU A 37 -6.39 7.74 -1.27
CA GLU A 37 -6.27 6.59 -0.36
C GLU A 37 -7.40 5.55 -0.57
N LYS A 38 -8.58 6.00 -1.05
CA LYS A 38 -9.69 5.11 -1.43
C LYS A 38 -9.52 4.45 -2.80
N GLN A 39 -8.75 5.04 -3.72
CA GLN A 39 -8.48 4.43 -5.02
C GLN A 39 -7.39 3.35 -4.94
N GLU A 40 -6.43 3.47 -4.02
CA GLU A 40 -5.45 2.39 -3.74
C GLU A 40 -6.10 1.15 -3.11
N GLN A 41 -7.18 1.32 -2.33
CA GLN A 41 -7.86 0.18 -1.68
C GLN A 41 -8.85 -0.56 -2.59
N GLN A 42 -9.19 -0.03 -3.77
CA GLN A 42 -10.14 -0.65 -4.70
C GLN A 42 -9.50 -1.48 -5.82
N GLN A 43 -8.20 -1.37 -6.04
CA GLN A 43 -7.48 -2.25 -6.96
C GLN A 43 -6.73 -3.30 -6.17
N ILE A 44 -7.20 -4.55 -6.32
CA ILE A 44 -6.59 -5.81 -5.84
C ILE A 44 -7.16 -6.35 -4.50
N GLN A 45 -8.47 -6.54 -4.42
CA GLN A 45 -9.01 -7.70 -3.68
C GLN A 45 -8.76 -8.98 -4.49
N ILE A 46 -7.49 -9.36 -4.69
CA ILE A 46 -7.21 -10.74 -5.08
C ILE A 46 -7.51 -11.58 -3.84
N LYS A 47 -8.45 -12.52 -3.98
CA LYS A 47 -8.77 -13.46 -2.90
C LYS A 47 -7.56 -14.36 -2.69
N ASP A 48 -7.14 -14.53 -1.44
CA ASP A 48 -6.05 -15.44 -1.06
C ASP A 48 -6.19 -16.83 -1.70
N GLU A 49 -7.42 -17.32 -1.85
CA GLU A 49 -7.75 -18.57 -2.54
C GLU A 49 -7.16 -18.66 -3.95
N GLU A 50 -7.17 -17.58 -4.73
CA GLU A 50 -6.63 -17.58 -6.09
C GLU A 50 -5.10 -17.68 -6.08
N ILE A 51 -4.44 -16.92 -5.20
CA ILE A 51 -2.98 -16.95 -5.02
C ILE A 51 -2.55 -18.36 -4.63
N LEU A 52 -3.21 -18.95 -3.62
CA LEU A 52 -2.93 -20.29 -3.13
C LEU A 52 -3.20 -21.36 -4.19
N LYS A 53 -4.25 -21.19 -5.01
CA LYS A 53 -4.54 -22.10 -6.12
C LYS A 53 -3.42 -22.08 -7.16
N ILE A 54 -2.89 -20.90 -7.51
CA ILE A 54 -1.78 -20.78 -8.46
C ILE A 54 -0.50 -21.38 -7.84
N ALA A 55 -0.19 -21.07 -6.57
CA ALA A 55 0.97 -21.61 -5.88
C ALA A 55 1.02 -23.16 -5.91
N LYS A 56 -0.13 -23.81 -5.68
CA LYS A 56 -0.30 -25.28 -5.68
C LYS A 56 -0.20 -25.94 -7.07
N GLN A 57 -0.06 -25.16 -8.14
CA GLN A 57 0.14 -25.73 -9.48
C GLN A 57 1.50 -26.41 -9.65
N LYS A 58 2.52 -26.01 -8.87
CA LYS A 58 3.82 -26.67 -8.90
C LYS A 58 3.78 -27.96 -8.06
N ASP A 59 4.20 -29.06 -8.67
CA ASP A 59 4.17 -30.39 -8.04
C ASP A 59 4.97 -30.42 -6.73
N GLU A 60 6.10 -29.72 -6.68
CA GLU A 60 6.94 -29.63 -5.48
C GLU A 60 6.20 -28.98 -4.30
N VAL A 61 5.41 -27.94 -4.56
CA VAL A 61 4.60 -27.24 -3.55
C VAL A 61 3.47 -28.15 -3.08
N ARG A 62 2.80 -28.82 -4.01
CA ARG A 62 1.74 -29.78 -3.68
C ARG A 62 2.26 -30.94 -2.85
N LYS A 63 3.44 -31.45 -3.19
CA LYS A 63 4.13 -32.52 -2.47
C LYS A 63 4.45 -32.07 -1.04
N PHE A 64 5.05 -30.90 -0.86
CA PHE A 64 5.32 -30.33 0.47
C PHE A 64 4.05 -30.27 1.33
N ILE A 65 2.96 -29.72 0.78
CA ILE A 65 1.67 -29.58 1.48
C ILE A 65 1.04 -30.94 1.82
N THR A 66 1.21 -31.93 0.95
CA THR A 66 0.64 -33.27 1.17
C THR A 66 1.46 -34.06 2.19
N GLU A 67 2.78 -33.89 2.21
CA GLU A 67 3.68 -34.58 3.13
C GLU A 67 3.67 -33.96 4.53
N ASN A 68 3.25 -32.70 4.66
CA ASN A 68 3.25 -31.95 5.91
C ASN A 68 1.85 -31.43 6.21
N HIS A 69 1.00 -32.23 6.84
CA HIS A 69 -0.40 -31.88 7.10
C HIS A 69 -0.59 -30.72 8.09
N ASP A 70 0.36 -30.52 9.00
CA ASP A 70 0.37 -29.43 9.97
C ASP A 70 1.27 -28.28 9.45
N TYR A 71 0.80 -27.60 8.40
CA TYR A 71 1.51 -26.45 7.82
C TYR A 71 0.72 -25.16 8.01
N ASP A 72 1.46 -24.09 8.27
CA ASP A 72 0.96 -22.72 8.22
C ASP A 72 1.36 -22.07 6.89
N TYR A 73 0.65 -21.02 6.50
CA TYR A 73 1.04 -20.19 5.37
C TYR A 73 0.89 -18.69 5.64
N GLU A 74 1.73 -17.91 4.98
CA GLU A 74 1.70 -16.45 4.98
C GLU A 74 1.78 -15.94 3.54
N ILE A 75 1.01 -14.90 3.21
CA ILE A 75 1.05 -14.25 1.89
C ILE A 75 1.58 -12.84 2.07
N THR A 76 2.66 -12.51 1.35
CA THR A 76 3.25 -11.17 1.32
C THR A 76 3.12 -10.59 -0.09
N ILE A 77 2.67 -9.34 -0.17
CA ILE A 77 2.64 -8.58 -1.43
C ILE A 77 4.05 -8.06 -1.71
N LEU A 78 4.55 -8.31 -2.92
CA LEU A 78 5.83 -7.80 -3.40
C LEU A 78 5.58 -6.71 -4.44
N THR A 79 5.73 -5.46 -4.04
CA THR A 79 5.70 -4.33 -4.98
C THR A 79 6.95 -4.34 -5.87
N PRO A 80 6.92 -3.67 -7.05
CA PRO A 80 8.10 -3.53 -7.91
C PRO A 80 9.33 -2.96 -7.18
N GLU A 81 9.10 -2.01 -6.26
CA GLU A 81 10.17 -1.42 -5.46
C GLU A 81 10.76 -2.45 -4.49
N ASN A 82 9.91 -3.19 -3.76
CA ASN A 82 10.38 -4.26 -2.87
C ASN A 82 11.16 -5.33 -3.64
N ILE A 83 10.70 -5.72 -4.83
CA ILE A 83 11.40 -6.70 -5.68
C ILE A 83 12.79 -6.18 -6.05
N THR A 84 12.91 -4.92 -6.44
CA THR A 84 14.19 -4.32 -6.84
C THR A 84 15.17 -4.31 -5.66
N GLN A 85 14.73 -3.91 -4.47
CA GLN A 85 15.54 -3.91 -3.26
C GLN A 85 15.95 -5.33 -2.84
N LEU A 86 15.01 -6.28 -2.89
CA LEU A 86 15.25 -7.69 -2.54
C LEU A 86 16.14 -8.40 -3.56
N ALA A 87 16.06 -8.04 -4.85
CA ALA A 87 16.93 -8.56 -5.90
C ALA A 87 18.40 -8.14 -5.70
N GLY A 88 18.63 -6.93 -5.17
CA GLY A 88 19.97 -6.49 -4.79
C GLY A 88 20.57 -7.31 -3.63
N LYS A 89 19.75 -7.64 -2.62
CA LYS A 89 20.20 -8.39 -1.42
C LYS A 89 20.27 -9.90 -1.64
N TYR A 90 19.28 -10.45 -2.33
CA TYR A 90 19.08 -11.89 -2.52
C TYR A 90 18.81 -12.20 -4.01
N PRO A 91 19.81 -12.00 -4.89
CA PRO A 91 19.63 -12.11 -6.34
C PRO A 91 19.19 -13.50 -6.80
N VAL A 92 19.56 -14.57 -6.08
CA VAL A 92 19.10 -15.93 -6.40
C VAL A 92 17.58 -16.04 -6.28
N MET A 93 17.01 -15.51 -5.19
CA MET A 93 15.56 -15.55 -4.97
C MET A 93 14.82 -14.55 -5.83
N TYR A 94 15.26 -13.29 -5.89
CA TYR A 94 14.46 -12.21 -6.47
C TYR A 94 15.00 -11.64 -7.79
N GLY A 95 16.22 -12.00 -8.20
CA GLY A 95 16.81 -11.54 -9.46
C GLY A 95 16.06 -12.07 -10.68
N GLY A 96 15.89 -11.22 -11.70
CA GLY A 96 15.19 -11.57 -12.94
C GLY A 96 13.67 -11.71 -12.80
N LEU A 97 13.09 -11.34 -11.66
CA LEU A 97 11.64 -11.20 -11.53
C LEU A 97 11.15 -9.98 -12.32
N PRO A 98 9.94 -10.04 -12.92
CA PRO A 98 9.37 -8.91 -13.65
C PRO A 98 9.07 -7.75 -12.69
N SER A 99 9.21 -6.52 -13.19
CA SER A 99 8.92 -5.29 -12.44
C SER A 99 7.41 -5.02 -12.40
N ARG A 100 6.67 -5.80 -11.61
CA ARG A 100 5.23 -5.64 -11.34
C ARG A 100 4.88 -6.23 -9.97
N THR A 101 3.64 -6.06 -9.53
CA THR A 101 3.16 -6.67 -8.28
C THR A 101 3.17 -8.19 -8.38
N LEU A 102 3.86 -8.84 -7.44
CA LEU A 102 3.91 -10.28 -7.29
C LEU A 102 3.49 -10.66 -5.87
N TYR A 103 3.27 -11.95 -5.65
CA TYR A 103 2.89 -12.48 -4.34
C TYR A 103 3.89 -13.52 -3.90
N ARG A 104 4.39 -13.39 -2.68
CA ARG A 104 5.18 -14.43 -2.02
C ARG A 104 4.26 -15.21 -1.10
N VAL A 105 4.28 -16.52 -1.22
CA VAL A 105 3.60 -17.44 -0.31
C VAL A 105 4.66 -18.23 0.43
N ASP A 106 4.68 -18.12 1.76
CA ASP A 106 5.56 -18.85 2.64
C ASP A 106 4.78 -19.96 3.32
N TYR A 107 5.01 -21.21 2.92
CA TYR A 107 4.50 -22.38 3.64
C TYR A 107 5.54 -22.84 4.67
N LYS A 108 5.11 -23.10 5.90
CA LYS A 108 5.98 -23.53 7.01
C LYS A 108 5.39 -24.76 7.70
N SER A 109 6.21 -25.76 7.99
CA SER A 109 5.84 -26.90 8.84
C SER A 109 7.05 -27.34 9.66
N GLY A 110 7.01 -27.06 10.96
CA GLY A 110 8.15 -27.26 11.86
C GLY A 110 9.40 -26.54 11.35
N ASN A 111 10.49 -27.30 11.10
CA ASN A 111 11.77 -26.76 10.63
C ASN A 111 11.89 -26.67 9.10
N TYR A 112 10.82 -27.00 8.37
CA TYR A 112 10.78 -27.03 6.92
C TYR A 112 9.85 -25.96 6.39
N GLY A 113 10.17 -25.42 5.22
CA GLY A 113 9.28 -24.53 4.52
C GLY A 113 9.47 -24.59 3.02
N ILE A 114 8.54 -23.96 2.31
CA ILE A 114 8.67 -23.68 0.90
C ILE A 114 8.15 -22.28 0.61
N VAL A 115 8.99 -21.47 -0.01
CA VAL A 115 8.65 -20.11 -0.46
C VAL A 115 8.28 -20.19 -1.93
N VAL A 116 7.19 -19.54 -2.32
CA VAL A 116 6.66 -19.56 -3.69
C VAL A 116 6.41 -18.13 -4.14
N ILE A 117 6.95 -17.74 -5.29
CA ILE A 117 6.68 -16.44 -5.91
C ILE A 117 5.68 -16.62 -7.05
N VAL A 118 4.53 -15.96 -6.92
CA VAL A 118 3.36 -16.08 -7.78
C VAL A 118 3.11 -14.78 -8.54
N ASP A 119 2.84 -14.91 -9.82
CA ASP A 119 2.38 -13.86 -10.72
C ASP A 119 0.90 -14.13 -11.01
N VAL A 120 0.00 -13.42 -10.32
CA VAL A 120 -1.44 -13.66 -10.41
C VAL A 120 -2.00 -13.22 -11.75
N GLU A 121 -1.53 -12.09 -12.29
CA GLU A 121 -1.93 -11.58 -13.62
C GLU A 121 -1.72 -12.65 -14.71
N ASN A 122 -0.61 -13.37 -14.65
CA ASN A 122 -0.25 -14.40 -15.64
C ASN A 122 -0.53 -15.82 -15.16
N LYS A 123 -1.18 -15.95 -13.99
CA LYS A 123 -1.58 -17.22 -13.37
C LYS A 123 -0.47 -18.26 -13.33
N LYS A 124 0.75 -17.82 -12.97
CA LYS A 124 1.94 -18.68 -12.98
C LYS A 124 2.78 -18.53 -11.72
N VAL A 125 3.43 -19.63 -11.33
CA VAL A 125 4.54 -19.61 -10.37
C VAL A 125 5.83 -19.26 -11.10
N LEU A 126 6.48 -18.19 -10.67
CA LEU A 126 7.75 -17.72 -11.24
C LEU A 126 8.94 -18.46 -10.65
N LYS A 127 8.96 -18.62 -9.33
CA LYS A 127 10.06 -19.25 -8.58
C LYS A 127 9.52 -19.95 -7.35
N TYR A 128 10.25 -20.96 -6.87
CA TYR A 128 10.00 -21.59 -5.58
C TYR A 128 11.30 -22.09 -4.97
N PHE A 129 11.38 -22.11 -3.64
CA PHE A 129 12.58 -22.50 -2.89
C PHE A 129 12.18 -23.28 -1.65
N ARG A 130 12.78 -24.46 -1.44
CA ARG A 130 12.69 -25.13 -0.13
C ARG A 130 13.56 -24.38 0.86
N THR A 131 13.04 -24.21 2.06
CA THR A 131 13.77 -23.69 3.22
C THR A 131 13.88 -24.79 4.27
N THR A 132 15.06 -24.93 4.85
CA THR A 132 15.34 -25.86 5.94
C THR A 132 16.12 -25.14 7.00
N GLY A 133 15.67 -25.20 8.26
CA GLY A 133 16.47 -24.78 9.40
C GLY A 133 16.62 -23.27 9.59
N ILE A 134 15.50 -22.55 9.77
CA ILE A 134 15.53 -21.24 10.44
C ILE A 134 14.37 -21.19 11.43
N ASN A 135 14.67 -21.48 12.70
CA ASN A 135 13.96 -20.84 13.81
C ASN A 135 14.25 -19.34 13.64
N ILE A 136 13.23 -18.54 13.35
CA ILE A 136 13.36 -17.07 13.31
C ILE A 136 13.26 -16.57 14.74
#